data_AF-A0A939ZH35-F1
#
_entry.id   AF-A0A939ZH35-F1
#
_cell.length_a   1.000
_cell.length_b   1.000
_cell.length_c   1.000
_cell.angle_alpha   90.00
_cell.angle_beta   90.00
_cell.angle_gamma   90.00
#
_symmetry.space_group_name_H-M   'P 1'
#
loop_
_entity.id
_entity.type
_entity.pdbx_description
1 polymer ?
#
loop_
_entity_poly.entity_id
_entity_poly.type
_entity_poly.pdbx_seq_one_letter_code
_entity_poly.pdbx_strand_id
1 'polypeptide(L)'
;MRLLNLEIKRILKSRYTVCIVLVAIVLSIILAYIPLVFFHCVNPSSDGPDYYTGIEALQELKRIRKDIEGEITQEDIEETVRNYQMCMNSYGVRHEYELPIEGKREVAKLQFLYYRIREAYGPENGTAADIMNLPTEGLADFYLSVHTHLKNNMVLEQENFPAAQENAIKMYSKVDIPFTYYVGINTSAIDYEGLLILMILLCSTAIVAPVFSTEYQTGADDILRCTRDGRRKLATIKIYSSIIISLGLCILCLSLWGIMIL
;
A
#
# COMPACT_ATOMS: atom_id res chain seq x y z
N MET A 1 -3.20 37.66 9.31
CA MET A 1 -4.44 36.94 8.91
C MET A 1 -5.00 37.42 7.57
N ARG A 2 -5.43 38.69 7.40
CA ARG A 2 -6.11 39.13 6.15
C ARG A 2 -5.32 38.88 4.85
N LEU A 3 -4.01 39.15 4.84
CA LEU A 3 -3.15 38.90 3.67
C LEU A 3 -3.04 37.41 3.31
N LEU A 4 -2.95 36.53 4.32
CA LEU A 4 -2.91 35.08 4.10
C LEU A 4 -4.18 34.59 3.41
N ASN A 5 -5.35 35.04 3.87
CA ASN A 5 -6.63 34.66 3.27
C ASN A 5 -6.75 35.17 1.83
N LEU A 6 -6.21 36.35 1.54
CA LEU A 6 -6.19 36.89 0.18
C LEU A 6 -5.27 36.09 -0.75
N GLU A 7 -4.09 35.70 -0.27
CA GLU A 7 -3.16 34.89 -1.07
C GLU A 7 -3.70 33.49 -1.32
N ILE A 8 -4.27 32.84 -0.31
CA ILE A 8 -4.95 31.55 -0.47
C ILE A 8 -6.08 31.67 -1.50
N LYS A 9 -6.93 32.70 -1.37
CA LYS A 9 -8.04 32.94 -2.31
C LYS A 9 -7.53 33.19 -3.73
N ARG A 10 -6.43 33.90 -3.90
CA ARG A 10 -5.81 34.16 -5.20
C ARG A 10 -5.35 32.86 -5.86
N ILE A 11 -4.61 32.02 -5.12
CA ILE A 11 -4.11 30.75 -5.66
C ILE A 11 -5.27 29.82 -6.01
N LEU A 12 -6.24 29.65 -5.11
CA LEU A 12 -7.39 28.75 -5.33
C LEU A 12 -8.35 29.21 -6.43
N LYS A 13 -8.47 30.52 -6.70
CA LYS A 13 -9.34 31.04 -7.77
C LYS A 13 -8.69 31.05 -9.15
N SER A 14 -7.40 30.73 -9.26
CA SER A 14 -6.76 30.61 -10.57
C SER A 14 -7.37 29.45 -11.36
N ARG A 15 -7.74 29.69 -12.63
CA ARG A 15 -8.27 28.65 -13.52
C ARG A 15 -7.33 27.44 -13.63
N TYR A 16 -6.03 27.72 -13.61
CA TYR A 16 -4.99 26.70 -13.64
C TYR A 16 -5.00 25.82 -12.39
N THR A 17 -5.06 26.43 -11.20
CA THR A 17 -5.17 25.69 -9.93
C THR A 17 -6.43 24.85 -9.87
N VAL A 18 -7.58 25.41 -10.28
CA VAL A 18 -8.85 24.67 -10.32
C VAL A 18 -8.74 23.45 -11.24
N CYS A 19 -8.12 23.59 -12.41
CA CYS A 19 -7.86 22.47 -13.31
C CYS A 19 -7.01 21.38 -12.65
N ILE A 20 -5.89 21.75 -12.01
CA ILE A 20 -5.03 20.77 -11.33
C ILE A 20 -5.75 20.07 -10.17
N VAL A 21 -6.52 20.81 -9.37
CA VAL A 21 -7.30 20.22 -8.27
C VAL A 21 -8.31 19.22 -8.82
N LEU A 22 -9.00 19.52 -9.93
CA LEU A 22 -9.91 18.57 -10.58
C LEU A 22 -9.17 17.32 -11.09
N VAL A 23 -7.99 17.50 -11.70
CA VAL A 23 -7.15 16.38 -12.15
C VAL A 23 -6.73 15.51 -10.96
N ALA A 24 -6.31 16.11 -9.85
CA ALA A 24 -5.91 15.38 -8.65
C ALA A 24 -7.08 14.57 -8.06
N ILE A 25 -8.29 15.14 -8.00
CA ILE A 25 -9.50 14.44 -7.56
C ILE A 25 -9.81 13.24 -8.47
N VAL A 26 -9.77 13.44 -9.79
CA VAL A 26 -10.01 12.36 -10.77
C VAL A 26 -8.97 11.25 -10.61
N LEU A 27 -7.70 11.61 -10.42
CA LEU A 27 -6.63 10.64 -10.16
C LEU A 27 -6.87 9.86 -8.87
N SER A 28 -7.31 10.51 -7.78
CA SER A 28 -7.68 9.81 -6.54
C SER A 28 -8.77 8.76 -6.76
N ILE A 29 -9.80 9.10 -7.52
CA ILE A 29 -10.91 8.18 -7.83
C ILE A 29 -10.40 7.01 -8.68
N ILE A 30 -9.62 7.28 -9.72
CA ILE A 30 -9.08 6.25 -10.61
C ILE A 30 -8.14 5.31 -9.83
N LEU A 31 -7.23 5.85 -9.04
CA LEU A 31 -6.24 5.07 -8.27
C LEU A 31 -6.87 4.31 -7.10
N ALA A 32 -8.04 4.71 -6.61
CA ALA A 32 -8.83 3.88 -5.69
C ALA A 32 -9.53 2.73 -6.43
N TYR A 33 -10.04 2.99 -7.64
CA TYR A 33 -10.81 2.03 -8.42
C TYR A 33 -9.95 0.92 -9.05
N ILE A 34 -8.73 1.23 -9.51
CA ILE A 34 -7.85 0.27 -10.19
C ILE A 34 -7.58 -0.99 -9.34
N PRO A 35 -7.10 -0.90 -8.08
CA PRO A 35 -6.83 -2.10 -7.27
C PRO A 35 -8.06 -2.97 -7.07
N LEU A 36 -9.26 -2.38 -7.01
CA LEU A 36 -10.51 -3.12 -6.94
C LEU A 36 -10.74 -3.94 -8.21
N VAL A 37 -10.57 -3.35 -9.40
CA VAL A 37 -10.80 -4.06 -10.69
C VAL A 37 -9.87 -5.26 -10.86
N PHE A 38 -8.61 -5.14 -10.45
CA PHE A 38 -7.63 -6.23 -10.55
C PHE A 38 -7.74 -7.26 -9.41
N PHE A 39 -8.57 -6.98 -8.41
CA PHE A 39 -8.84 -7.92 -7.34
C PHE A 39 -9.61 -9.12 -7.89
N HIS A 40 -9.09 -10.32 -7.67
CA HIS A 40 -9.71 -11.54 -8.13
C HIS A 40 -9.54 -12.63 -7.07
N CYS A 41 -10.47 -13.58 -7.05
CA CYS A 41 -10.37 -14.78 -6.23
C CYS A 41 -10.94 -15.98 -7.00
N VAL A 42 -10.48 -17.17 -6.65
CA VAL A 42 -11.04 -18.41 -7.17
C VAL A 42 -12.48 -18.53 -6.65
N ASN A 43 -13.44 -18.80 -7.53
CA ASN A 43 -14.81 -19.06 -7.12
C ASN A 43 -14.87 -20.40 -6.38
N PRO A 44 -15.20 -20.42 -5.07
CA PRO A 44 -15.27 -21.66 -4.29
C PRO A 44 -16.49 -22.51 -4.65
N SER A 45 -17.48 -21.93 -5.32
CA SER A 45 -18.64 -22.64 -5.86
C SER A 45 -18.28 -23.25 -7.21
N SER A 46 -18.75 -24.46 -7.47
CA SER A 46 -18.66 -25.09 -8.81
C SER A 46 -19.67 -24.51 -9.81
N ASP A 47 -20.50 -23.57 -9.37
CA ASP A 47 -21.49 -22.87 -10.19
C ASP A 47 -20.98 -21.45 -10.51
N GLY A 48 -21.17 -21.02 -11.76
CA GLY A 48 -20.66 -19.74 -12.27
C GLY A 48 -19.22 -19.78 -12.83
N PRO A 49 -18.58 -18.62 -13.03
CA PRO A 49 -17.22 -18.53 -13.58
C PRO A 49 -16.18 -19.06 -12.59
N ASP A 50 -15.06 -19.57 -13.10
CA ASP A 50 -13.96 -20.10 -12.27
C ASP A 50 -13.33 -19.05 -11.33
N TYR A 51 -13.43 -17.78 -11.69
CA TYR A 51 -12.90 -16.65 -10.92
C TYR A 51 -13.95 -15.55 -10.79
N TYR A 52 -14.03 -14.97 -9.60
CA TYR A 52 -14.68 -13.68 -9.40
C TYR A 52 -13.67 -12.55 -9.56
N THR A 53 -14.15 -11.36 -9.92
CA THR A 53 -13.35 -10.14 -10.04
C THR A 53 -14.02 -8.97 -9.33
N GLY A 54 -13.26 -7.95 -8.96
CA GLY A 54 -13.83 -6.72 -8.41
C GLY A 54 -14.48 -6.91 -7.05
N ILE A 55 -15.65 -6.28 -6.90
CA ILE A 55 -16.45 -6.30 -5.67
C ILE A 55 -16.92 -7.72 -5.34
N GLU A 56 -17.27 -8.53 -6.35
CA GLU A 56 -17.73 -9.91 -6.14
C GLU A 56 -16.62 -10.75 -5.51
N ALA A 57 -15.39 -10.61 -6.01
CA ALA A 57 -14.23 -11.29 -5.43
C ALA A 57 -13.99 -10.88 -3.98
N LEU A 58 -14.12 -9.59 -3.67
CA LEU A 58 -13.97 -9.05 -2.33
C LEU A 58 -15.03 -9.59 -1.36
N GLN A 59 -16.30 -9.60 -1.78
CA GLN A 59 -17.41 -10.13 -0.98
C GLN A 59 -17.22 -11.62 -0.71
N GLU A 60 -16.82 -12.38 -1.73
CA GLU A 60 -16.61 -13.81 -1.62
C GLU A 60 -15.41 -14.12 -0.70
N LEU A 61 -14.32 -13.36 -0.80
CA LEU A 61 -13.17 -13.51 0.08
C LEU A 61 -13.54 -13.19 1.54
N LYS A 62 -14.29 -12.11 1.77
CA LYS A 62 -14.85 -11.77 3.09
C LYS A 62 -15.75 -12.87 3.63
N ARG A 63 -16.46 -13.59 2.77
CA ARG A 63 -17.29 -14.74 3.17
C ARG A 63 -16.44 -15.93 3.60
N ILE A 64 -15.48 -16.36 2.78
CA ILE A 64 -14.72 -17.60 3.03
C ILE A 64 -13.63 -17.47 4.10
N ARG A 65 -13.16 -16.24 4.39
CA ARG A 65 -12.09 -15.98 5.36
C ARG A 65 -12.56 -15.28 6.64
N LYS A 66 -13.87 -15.13 6.83
CA LYS A 66 -14.45 -14.43 7.99
C LYS A 66 -13.99 -15.04 9.32
N ASP A 67 -13.78 -16.35 9.34
CA ASP A 67 -13.38 -17.11 10.51
C ASP A 67 -11.86 -17.07 10.77
N ILE A 68 -11.06 -16.60 9.81
CA ILE A 68 -9.61 -16.40 9.95
C ILE A 68 -9.27 -14.93 10.25
N GLU A 69 -10.27 -14.04 10.26
CA GLU A 69 -10.05 -12.63 10.60
C GLU A 69 -9.65 -12.52 12.08
N GLY A 70 -8.46 -11.97 12.34
CA GLY A 70 -7.90 -11.92 13.69
C GLY A 70 -6.43 -12.34 13.74
N GLU A 71 -5.98 -12.71 14.94
CA GLU A 71 -4.61 -13.13 15.21
C GLU A 71 -4.28 -14.46 14.51
N ILE A 72 -3.18 -14.49 13.76
CA ILE A 72 -2.68 -15.71 13.12
C ILE A 72 -1.90 -16.53 14.14
N THR A 73 -2.35 -17.74 14.40
CA THR A 73 -1.73 -18.65 15.35
C THR A 73 -0.76 -19.61 14.67
N GLN A 74 0.10 -20.27 15.46
CA GLN A 74 0.95 -21.35 14.94
C GLN A 74 0.11 -22.51 14.37
N GLU A 75 -1.08 -22.75 14.91
CA GLU A 75 -2.00 -23.79 14.41
C GLU A 75 -2.48 -23.46 12.98
N ASP A 76 -2.82 -22.20 12.70
CA ASP A 76 -3.21 -21.75 11.35
C ASP A 76 -2.07 -21.98 10.33
N ILE A 77 -0.81 -21.78 10.77
CA ILE A 77 0.38 -22.00 9.95
C ILE A 77 0.53 -23.50 9.63
N GLU A 78 0.47 -24.36 10.65
CA GLU A 78 0.59 -25.81 10.48
C GLU A 78 -0.57 -26.40 9.67
N GLU A 79 -1.80 -25.94 9.90
CA GLU A 79 -2.97 -26.30 9.11
C GLU A 79 -2.77 -25.90 7.64
N THR A 80 -2.27 -24.68 7.38
CA THR A 80 -2.00 -24.23 6.02
C THR A 80 -1.00 -25.14 5.31
N VAL A 81 0.14 -25.47 5.95
CA VAL A 81 1.14 -26.37 5.37
C VAL A 81 0.53 -27.74 5.07
N ARG A 82 -0.21 -28.32 6.02
CA ARG A 82 -0.84 -29.63 5.89
C ARG A 82 -1.86 -29.67 4.75
N ASN A 83 -2.78 -28.71 4.72
CA ASN A 83 -3.83 -28.62 3.71
C ASN A 83 -3.24 -28.43 2.30
N TYR A 84 -2.23 -27.57 2.17
CA TYR A 84 -1.53 -27.38 0.90
C TYR A 84 -0.85 -28.66 0.42
N GLN A 85 -0.07 -29.32 1.28
CA GLN A 85 0.63 -30.55 0.90
C GLN A 85 -0.36 -31.67 0.55
N MET A 86 -1.45 -31.83 1.32
CA MET A 86 -2.49 -32.82 1.02
C MET A 86 -3.13 -32.56 -0.34
N CYS A 87 -3.47 -31.30 -0.66
CA CYS A 87 -4.02 -30.93 -1.96
C CYS A 87 -3.01 -31.17 -3.10
N MET A 88 -1.76 -30.71 -2.97
CA MET A 88 -0.72 -30.97 -3.99
C MET A 88 -0.57 -32.47 -4.28
N ASN A 89 -0.51 -33.29 -3.22
CA ASN A 89 -0.35 -34.74 -3.33
C ASN A 89 -1.57 -35.43 -3.93
N SER A 90 -2.80 -35.00 -3.62
CA SER A 90 -4.01 -35.60 -4.16
C SER A 90 -4.13 -35.40 -5.68
N TYR A 91 -3.67 -34.25 -6.19
CA TYR A 91 -3.63 -33.93 -7.61
C TYR A 91 -2.31 -34.35 -8.30
N GLY A 92 -1.32 -34.84 -7.56
CA GLY A 92 -0.03 -35.30 -8.10
C GLY A 92 0.83 -34.18 -8.71
N VAL A 93 0.64 -32.94 -8.25
CA VAL A 93 1.34 -31.75 -8.75
C VAL A 93 2.41 -31.28 -7.76
N ARG A 94 3.38 -30.50 -8.25
CA ARG A 94 4.43 -29.91 -7.39
C ARG A 94 4.28 -28.42 -7.18
N HIS A 95 3.59 -27.74 -8.10
CA HIS A 95 3.46 -26.30 -8.05
C HIS A 95 2.00 -25.86 -8.10
N GLU A 96 1.66 -24.80 -7.37
CA GLU A 96 0.28 -24.28 -7.27
C GLU A 96 -0.31 -23.91 -8.64
N TYR A 97 0.50 -23.42 -9.57
CA TYR A 97 0.03 -23.04 -10.91
C TYR A 97 -0.43 -24.26 -11.74
N GLU A 98 0.05 -25.46 -11.41
CA GLU A 98 -0.33 -26.72 -12.06
C GLU A 98 -1.66 -27.27 -11.54
N LEU A 99 -2.17 -26.76 -10.41
CA LEU A 99 -3.45 -27.21 -9.88
C LEU A 99 -4.59 -26.96 -10.86
N PRO A 100 -5.49 -27.94 -11.03
CA PRO A 100 -6.78 -27.69 -11.66
C PRO A 100 -7.62 -26.76 -10.78
N ILE A 101 -8.73 -26.25 -11.32
CA ILE A 101 -9.54 -25.26 -10.62
C ILE A 101 -10.09 -25.81 -9.30
N GLU A 102 -10.41 -27.11 -9.23
CA GLU A 102 -10.90 -27.80 -8.04
C GLU A 102 -9.88 -27.74 -6.90
N GLY A 103 -8.62 -28.07 -7.17
CA GLY A 103 -7.57 -27.96 -6.15
C GLY A 103 -7.28 -26.51 -5.76
N LYS A 104 -7.37 -25.56 -6.70
CA LYS A 104 -7.27 -24.12 -6.38
C LYS A 104 -8.39 -23.66 -5.45
N ARG A 105 -9.60 -24.22 -5.58
CA ARG A 105 -10.74 -23.96 -4.67
C ARG A 105 -10.46 -24.49 -3.26
N GLU A 106 -9.92 -25.70 -3.15
CA GLU A 106 -9.59 -26.32 -1.87
C GLU A 106 -8.61 -25.47 -1.04
N VAL A 107 -7.63 -24.86 -1.69
CA VAL A 107 -6.59 -24.07 -1.01
C VAL A 107 -6.87 -22.55 -0.97
N ALA A 108 -7.94 -22.08 -1.61
CA ALA A 108 -8.26 -20.66 -1.77
C ALA A 108 -8.39 -19.92 -0.43
N LYS A 109 -8.92 -20.60 0.60
CA LYS A 109 -9.14 -20.01 1.93
C LYS A 109 -7.83 -19.54 2.58
N LEU A 110 -6.79 -20.38 2.56
CA LEU A 110 -5.49 -20.13 3.22
C LEU A 110 -4.37 -19.67 2.25
N GLN A 111 -4.72 -19.38 1.00
CA GLN A 111 -3.75 -18.99 -0.03
C GLN A 111 -2.90 -17.77 0.31
N PHE A 112 -3.41 -16.83 1.10
CA PHE A 112 -2.62 -15.68 1.53
C PHE A 112 -1.47 -16.07 2.47
N LEU A 113 -1.65 -17.10 3.30
CA LEU A 113 -0.60 -17.61 4.21
C LEU A 113 0.43 -18.42 3.46
N TYR A 114 0.05 -19.15 2.41
CA TYR A 114 0.98 -19.97 1.61
C TYR A 114 2.24 -19.19 1.19
N TYR A 115 2.08 -18.00 0.62
CA TYR A 115 3.21 -17.17 0.18
C TYR A 115 4.06 -16.69 1.37
N ARG A 116 3.42 -16.32 2.48
CA ARG A 116 4.13 -15.81 3.68
C ARG A 116 4.88 -16.89 4.43
N ILE A 117 4.35 -18.10 4.47
CA ILE A 117 5.02 -19.28 5.04
C ILE A 117 6.28 -19.59 4.23
N ARG A 118 6.17 -19.61 2.90
CA ARG A 118 7.33 -19.90 2.04
C ARG A 118 8.44 -18.87 2.22
N GLU A 119 8.11 -17.59 2.35
CA GLU A 119 9.09 -16.55 2.66
C GLU A 119 9.71 -16.76 4.05
N ALA A 120 8.89 -16.92 5.10
CA ALA A 120 9.35 -17.03 6.47
C ALA A 120 10.32 -18.20 6.71
N TYR A 121 10.10 -19.34 6.06
CA TYR A 121 10.97 -20.52 6.16
C TYR A 121 12.02 -20.61 5.05
N GLY A 122 12.19 -19.55 4.25
CA GLY A 122 13.16 -19.49 3.16
C GLY A 122 14.61 -19.68 3.62
N PRO A 123 15.50 -20.24 2.78
CA PRO A 123 16.91 -20.39 3.13
C PRO A 123 17.61 -19.03 3.24
N GLU A 124 18.82 -19.04 3.80
CA GLU A 124 19.65 -17.82 3.99
C GLU A 124 20.04 -17.11 2.68
N ASN A 125 19.76 -17.70 1.53
CA ASN A 125 20.03 -17.14 0.21
C ASN A 125 18.92 -16.21 -0.33
N GLY A 126 17.89 -15.92 0.48
CA GLY A 126 16.78 -15.03 0.12
C GLY A 126 15.73 -15.64 -0.80
N THR A 127 15.81 -16.95 -1.08
CA THR A 127 14.77 -17.64 -1.85
C THR A 127 13.61 -18.07 -0.96
N ALA A 128 12.43 -18.26 -1.55
CA ALA A 128 11.28 -18.79 -0.81
C ALA A 128 11.41 -20.30 -0.66
N ALA A 129 11.07 -20.83 0.52
CA ALA A 129 11.03 -22.26 0.76
C ALA A 129 10.03 -22.97 -0.15
N ASP A 130 10.31 -24.24 -0.40
CA ASP A 130 9.34 -25.16 -0.97
C ASP A 130 8.47 -25.72 0.15
N ILE A 131 7.17 -25.42 0.12
CA ILE A 131 6.23 -25.86 1.15
C ILE A 131 6.17 -27.38 1.25
N MET A 132 6.46 -28.11 0.16
CA MET A 132 6.43 -29.58 0.14
C MET A 132 7.54 -30.21 0.96
N ASN A 133 8.60 -29.45 1.26
CA ASN A 133 9.72 -29.91 2.07
C ASN A 133 9.62 -29.48 3.54
N LEU A 134 8.59 -28.71 3.90
CA LEU A 134 8.36 -28.29 5.29
C LEU A 134 7.71 -29.42 6.10
N PRO A 135 8.08 -29.59 7.38
CA PRO A 135 7.43 -30.55 8.25
C PRO A 135 5.98 -30.13 8.54
N THR A 136 5.06 -31.10 8.54
CA THR A 136 3.63 -30.87 8.85
C THR A 136 3.33 -30.79 10.35
N GLU A 137 4.26 -31.26 11.19
CA GLU A 137 4.16 -31.24 12.65
C GLU A 137 5.52 -30.85 13.23
N GLY A 138 5.50 -30.04 14.30
CA GLY A 138 6.74 -29.54 14.91
C GLY A 138 7.45 -28.52 14.02
N LEU A 139 6.69 -27.72 13.28
CA LEU A 139 7.24 -26.62 12.51
C LEU A 139 7.90 -25.63 13.48
N ALA A 140 9.07 -25.11 13.11
CA ALA A 140 9.70 -24.07 13.92
C ALA A 140 8.75 -22.88 14.08
N ASP A 141 8.83 -22.20 15.22
CA ASP A 141 7.97 -21.05 15.52
C ASP A 141 7.98 -20.06 14.34
N PHE A 142 6.79 -19.76 13.83
CA PHE A 142 6.63 -18.95 12.64
C PHE A 142 7.23 -17.55 12.82
N TYR A 143 6.93 -16.90 13.95
CA TYR A 143 7.36 -15.54 14.23
C TYR A 143 8.88 -15.43 14.40
N LEU A 144 9.51 -16.43 15.03
CA LEU A 144 10.96 -16.55 15.12
C LEU A 144 11.59 -16.77 13.74
N SER A 145 10.94 -17.56 12.89
CA SER A 145 11.39 -17.83 11.52
C SER A 145 11.35 -16.56 10.67
N VAL A 146 10.28 -15.75 10.78
CA VAL A 146 10.21 -14.43 10.13
C VAL A 146 11.35 -13.52 10.60
N HIS A 147 11.63 -13.46 11.90
CA HIS A 147 12.74 -12.67 12.42
C HIS A 147 14.10 -13.13 11.87
N THR A 148 14.30 -14.44 11.77
CA THR A 148 15.54 -15.03 11.23
C THR A 148 15.66 -14.73 9.73
N HIS A 149 14.58 -14.90 8.98
CA HIS A 149 14.52 -14.59 7.55
C HIS A 149 14.83 -13.11 7.29
N LEU A 150 14.24 -12.19 8.06
CA LEU A 150 14.53 -10.76 7.98
C LEU A 150 16.03 -10.48 8.17
N LYS A 151 16.64 -11.06 9.20
CA LYS A 151 18.07 -10.89 9.48
C LYS A 151 18.92 -11.36 8.29
N ASN A 152 18.61 -12.53 7.75
CA ASN A 152 19.34 -13.10 6.62
C ASN A 152 19.21 -12.23 5.36
N ASN A 153 17.99 -11.78 5.05
CA ASN A 153 17.75 -10.88 3.92
C ASN A 153 18.49 -9.55 4.08
N MET A 154 18.51 -8.97 5.28
CA MET A 154 19.24 -7.72 5.52
C MET A 154 20.75 -7.88 5.33
N VAL A 155 21.33 -9.05 5.63
CA VAL A 155 22.74 -9.33 5.34
C VAL A 155 22.99 -9.35 3.83
N LEU A 156 22.06 -9.93 3.05
CA LEU A 156 22.16 -9.99 1.59
C LEU A 156 21.95 -8.61 0.92
N GLU A 157 20.90 -7.89 1.32
CA GLU A 157 20.53 -6.62 0.68
C GLU A 157 21.42 -5.45 1.13
N GLN A 158 21.92 -5.49 2.36
CA GLN A 158 22.67 -4.41 2.99
C GLN A 158 24.05 -4.87 3.49
N GLU A 159 24.74 -5.70 2.71
CA GLU A 159 26.05 -6.29 3.05
C GLU A 159 27.03 -5.26 3.62
N ASN A 160 27.13 -4.09 2.96
CA ASN A 160 28.08 -3.03 3.33
C ASN A 160 27.56 -2.04 4.38
N PHE A 161 26.32 -2.21 4.88
CA PHE A 161 25.67 -1.27 5.78
C PHE A 161 25.16 -1.95 7.07
N PRO A 162 26.06 -2.33 8.00
CA PRO A 162 25.67 -2.97 9.27
C PRO A 162 24.69 -2.14 10.11
N ALA A 163 24.80 -0.81 10.06
CA ALA A 163 23.88 0.07 10.75
C ALA A 163 22.44 -0.04 10.20
N ALA A 164 22.27 -0.25 8.90
CA ALA A 164 20.95 -0.49 8.30
C ALA A 164 20.37 -1.83 8.74
N GLN A 165 21.21 -2.88 8.80
CA GLN A 165 20.82 -4.21 9.29
C GLN A 165 20.35 -4.15 10.75
N GLU A 166 21.14 -3.53 11.64
CA GLU A 166 20.79 -3.39 13.06
C GLU A 166 19.52 -2.56 13.26
N ASN A 167 19.35 -1.48 12.48
CA ASN A 167 18.15 -0.67 12.53
C ASN A 167 16.91 -1.45 12.08
N ALA A 168 16.98 -2.24 11.01
CA ALA A 168 15.87 -3.08 10.57
C ALA A 168 15.44 -4.08 11.65
N ILE A 169 16.40 -4.76 12.29
CA ILE A 169 16.13 -5.70 13.39
C ILE A 169 15.50 -4.96 14.59
N LYS A 170 16.03 -3.80 14.98
CA LYS A 170 15.48 -2.96 16.07
C LYS A 170 14.09 -2.40 15.77
N MET A 171 13.79 -2.12 14.50
CA MET A 171 12.46 -1.67 14.09
C MET A 171 11.48 -2.84 14.14
N TYR A 172 11.88 -4.00 13.63
CA TYR A 172 11.04 -5.19 13.63
C TYR A 172 10.77 -5.73 15.05
N SER A 173 11.72 -5.62 15.98
CA SER A 173 11.52 -6.04 17.37
C SER A 173 10.46 -5.24 18.13
N LYS A 174 9.94 -4.14 17.55
CA LYS A 174 8.85 -3.33 18.11
C LYS A 174 7.48 -3.70 17.53
N VAL A 175 7.44 -4.59 16.55
CA VAL A 175 6.19 -5.02 15.92
C VAL A 175 5.49 -5.97 16.88
N ASP A 176 4.22 -5.69 17.16
CA ASP A 176 3.38 -6.53 17.99
C ASP A 176 3.12 -7.87 17.29
N ILE A 177 3.26 -8.96 18.03
CA ILE A 177 2.96 -10.33 17.61
C ILE A 177 1.90 -10.93 18.55
N PRO A 178 0.98 -11.78 18.06
CA PRO A 178 0.86 -12.32 16.69
C PRO A 178 0.37 -11.30 15.66
N PHE A 179 0.57 -11.58 14.37
CA PHE A 179 0.07 -10.74 13.29
C PHE A 179 -1.45 -10.88 13.13
N THR A 180 -2.14 -9.76 12.92
CA THR A 180 -3.58 -9.74 12.65
C THR A 180 -3.86 -9.74 11.14
N TYR A 181 -4.68 -10.67 10.68
CA TYR A 181 -5.19 -10.70 9.31
C TYR A 181 -6.53 -9.97 9.19
N TYR A 182 -6.61 -9.05 8.23
CA TYR A 182 -7.83 -8.32 7.88
C TYR A 182 -8.24 -8.63 6.44
N VAL A 183 -9.50 -9.05 6.25
CA VAL A 183 -9.96 -9.46 4.94
C VAL A 183 -10.29 -8.26 4.06
N GLY A 184 -9.70 -8.21 2.86
CA GLY A 184 -10.01 -7.22 1.84
C GLY A 184 -9.00 -6.09 1.69
N ILE A 185 -8.00 -6.00 2.57
CA ILE A 185 -6.85 -5.11 2.39
C ILE A 185 -5.75 -5.93 1.70
N ASN A 186 -5.42 -5.57 0.46
CA ASN A 186 -4.32 -6.17 -0.28
C ASN A 186 -3.13 -5.22 -0.32
N THR A 187 -1.91 -5.75 -0.36
CA THR A 187 -0.67 -4.98 -0.55
C THR A 187 -0.73 -4.08 -1.79
N SER A 188 -1.42 -4.52 -2.84
CA SER A 188 -1.62 -3.70 -4.05
C SER A 188 -2.27 -2.35 -3.75
N ALA A 189 -3.19 -2.26 -2.78
CA ALA A 189 -3.80 -0.99 -2.39
C ALA A 189 -2.75 0.02 -1.90
N ILE A 190 -1.76 -0.45 -1.13
CA ILE A 190 -0.67 0.37 -0.60
C ILE A 190 0.22 0.89 -1.73
N ASP A 191 0.48 0.06 -2.76
CA ASP A 191 1.26 0.50 -3.92
C ASP A 191 0.56 1.65 -4.67
N TYR A 192 -0.76 1.56 -4.85
CA TYR A 192 -1.55 2.62 -5.47
C TYR A 192 -1.69 3.87 -4.59
N GLU A 193 -1.70 3.72 -3.26
CA GLU A 193 -1.60 4.84 -2.32
C GLU A 193 -0.28 5.60 -2.50
N GLY A 194 0.84 4.87 -2.58
CA GLY A 194 2.16 5.45 -2.83
C GLY A 194 2.21 6.21 -4.16
N LEU A 195 1.64 5.62 -5.22
CA LEU A 195 1.52 6.28 -6.52
C LEU A 195 0.64 7.54 -6.44
N LEU A 196 -0.45 7.50 -5.68
CA LEU A 196 -1.32 8.67 -5.47
C LEU A 196 -0.58 9.80 -4.76
N ILE A 197 0.19 9.49 -3.70
CA ILE A 197 1.00 10.49 -2.98
C ILE A 197 2.00 11.16 -3.94
N LEU A 198 2.65 10.39 -4.81
CA LEU A 198 3.55 10.94 -5.84
C LEU A 198 2.80 11.88 -6.81
N MET A 199 1.61 11.50 -7.26
CA MET A 199 0.80 12.35 -8.15
C MET A 199 0.33 13.63 -7.46
N ILE A 200 -0.09 13.56 -6.19
CA ILE A 200 -0.46 14.74 -5.39
C ILE A 200 0.75 15.66 -5.21
N LEU A 201 1.93 15.10 -4.95
CA LEU A 201 3.16 15.88 -4.83
C LEU A 201 3.43 16.66 -6.12
N LEU A 202 3.35 15.99 -7.28
CA LEU A 202 3.52 16.64 -8.58
C LEU A 202 2.48 17.74 -8.82
N CYS A 203 1.21 17.48 -8.51
CA CYS A 203 0.13 18.48 -8.60
C CYS A 203 0.38 19.68 -7.68
N SER A 204 0.81 19.42 -6.45
CA SER A 204 1.13 20.46 -5.47
C SER A 204 2.30 21.32 -5.94
N THR A 205 3.37 20.71 -6.46
CA THR A 205 4.50 21.43 -7.07
C THR A 205 4.03 22.28 -8.25
N ALA A 206 3.16 21.75 -9.11
CA ALA A 206 2.63 22.49 -10.25
C ALA A 206 1.78 23.71 -9.84
N ILE A 207 1.01 23.61 -8.75
CA ILE A 207 0.23 24.73 -8.17
C ILE A 207 1.13 25.79 -7.53
N VAL A 208 2.19 25.35 -6.83
CA VAL A 208 3.06 26.25 -6.05
C VAL A 208 4.12 26.94 -6.92
N ALA A 209 4.62 26.29 -7.97
CA ALA A 209 5.61 26.86 -8.90
C ALA A 209 5.27 28.29 -9.42
N PRO A 210 4.02 28.59 -9.85
CA PRO A 210 3.65 29.92 -10.32
C PRO A 210 3.55 30.99 -9.21
N VAL A 211 3.51 30.65 -7.92
CA VAL A 211 3.23 31.60 -6.82
C VAL A 211 4.20 32.78 -6.79
N PHE A 212 5.47 32.54 -7.13
CA PHE A 212 6.50 33.58 -7.27
C PHE A 212 6.83 33.88 -8.73
N SER A 213 6.97 32.83 -9.57
CA SER A 213 7.45 32.99 -10.96
C SER A 213 6.53 33.86 -11.82
N THR A 214 5.21 33.78 -11.63
CA THR A 214 4.26 34.63 -12.38
C THR A 214 4.42 36.11 -12.04
N GLU A 215 4.83 36.44 -10.82
CA GLU A 215 5.03 37.84 -10.39
C GLU A 215 6.33 38.41 -10.94
N TYR A 216 7.39 37.60 -11.00
CA TYR A 216 8.63 37.97 -11.66
C TYR A 216 8.40 38.20 -13.16
N GLN A 217 7.63 37.33 -13.82
CA GLN A 217 7.32 37.46 -15.25
C GLN A 217 6.48 38.69 -15.58
N THR A 218 5.56 39.09 -14.69
CA THR A 218 4.65 40.22 -14.91
C THR A 218 5.22 41.56 -14.42
N GLY A 219 6.39 41.57 -13.76
CA GLY A 219 6.94 42.75 -13.10
C GLY A 219 6.17 43.20 -11.85
N ALA A 220 5.16 42.43 -11.41
CA ALA A 220 4.36 42.76 -10.24
C ALA A 220 5.18 42.72 -8.95
N ASP A 221 6.24 41.90 -8.89
CA ASP A 221 7.13 41.80 -7.72
C ASP A 221 7.81 43.15 -7.40
N ASP A 222 8.24 43.91 -8.40
CA ASP A 222 8.88 45.22 -8.19
C ASP A 222 7.94 46.19 -7.48
N ILE A 223 6.66 46.22 -7.88
CA ILE A 223 5.62 47.04 -7.28
C ILE A 223 5.31 46.55 -5.86
N LEU A 224 5.18 45.24 -5.67
CA LEU A 224 4.86 44.64 -4.37
C LEU A 224 5.95 44.97 -3.34
N ARG A 225 7.23 44.92 -3.71
CA ARG A 225 8.37 45.23 -2.83
C ARG A 225 8.42 46.67 -2.34
N CYS A 226 7.81 47.60 -3.06
CA CYS A 226 7.67 48.99 -2.63
C CYS A 226 6.62 49.18 -1.52
N THR A 227 5.76 48.18 -1.28
CA THR A 227 4.75 48.25 -0.22
C THR A 227 5.32 47.96 1.17
N ARG A 228 4.68 48.47 2.22
CA ARG A 228 5.11 48.32 3.63
C ARG A 228 5.35 46.86 4.04
N ASP A 229 4.51 45.94 3.56
CA ASP A 229 4.54 44.51 3.93
C ASP A 229 5.09 43.60 2.81
N GLY A 230 5.51 44.16 1.68
CA GLY A 230 5.78 43.41 0.44
C GLY A 230 7.11 42.67 0.35
N ARG A 231 7.97 42.77 1.36
CA ARG A 231 9.26 42.04 1.40
C ARG A 231 9.11 40.73 2.17
N ARG A 232 9.81 40.58 3.30
CA ARG A 232 9.85 39.34 4.10
C ARG A 232 8.46 38.84 4.49
N LYS A 233 7.57 39.73 4.93
CA LYS A 233 6.24 39.34 5.41
C LYS A 233 5.38 38.73 4.30
N LEU A 234 5.34 39.33 3.11
CA LEU A 234 4.64 38.77 1.95
C LEU A 234 5.24 37.44 1.50
N ALA A 235 6.57 37.32 1.45
CA ALA A 235 7.23 36.06 1.12
C ALA A 235 6.86 34.94 2.11
N THR A 236 6.89 35.23 3.41
CA THR A 236 6.46 34.29 4.46
C THR A 236 4.98 33.89 4.29
N ILE A 237 4.10 34.84 3.99
CA ILE A 237 2.68 34.57 3.73
C ILE A 237 2.49 33.65 2.52
N LYS A 238 3.23 33.87 1.44
CA LYS A 238 3.19 33.04 0.23
C LYS A 238 3.62 31.60 0.52
N ILE A 239 4.71 31.41 1.27
CA ILE A 239 5.18 30.08 1.69
C ILE A 239 4.12 29.39 2.53
N TYR A 240 3.57 30.05 3.55
CA TYR A 240 2.51 29.47 4.38
C TYR A 240 1.25 29.15 3.56
N SER A 241 0.83 30.02 2.64
CA SER A 241 -0.32 29.74 1.78
C SER A 241 -0.09 28.53 0.88
N SER A 242 1.13 28.35 0.38
CA SER A 242 1.53 27.21 -0.48
C SER A 242 1.50 25.91 0.31
N ILE A 243 2.02 25.91 1.55
CA ILE A 243 1.98 24.76 2.46
C ILE A 243 0.53 24.39 2.80
N ILE A 244 -0.30 25.38 3.16
CA ILE A 244 -1.71 25.15 3.52
C ILE A 244 -2.49 24.55 2.34
N ILE A 245 -2.30 25.06 1.13
CA ILE A 245 -2.99 24.55 -0.07
C ILE A 245 -2.51 23.13 -0.40
N SER A 246 -1.21 22.87 -0.32
CA SER A 246 -0.66 21.54 -0.60
C SER A 246 -1.16 20.51 0.42
N LEU A 247 -1.13 20.84 1.72
CA LEU A 247 -1.69 20.00 2.77
C LEU A 247 -3.19 19.77 2.60
N GLY A 248 -3.94 20.83 2.27
CA GLY A 248 -5.37 20.72 2.00
C GLY A 248 -5.67 19.79 0.82
N LEU A 249 -4.88 19.86 -0.25
CA LEU A 249 -4.99 18.97 -1.40
C LEU A 249 -4.66 17.52 -1.02
N CYS A 250 -3.59 17.29 -0.26
CA CYS A 250 -3.23 15.96 0.25
C CYS A 250 -4.36 15.36 1.08
N ILE A 251 -4.87 16.09 2.07
CA ILE A 251 -5.95 15.62 2.94
C ILE A 251 -7.20 15.31 2.12
N LEU A 252 -7.59 16.19 1.20
CA LEU A 252 -8.74 15.98 0.33
C LEU A 252 -8.60 14.69 -0.50
N CYS A 253 -7.49 14.54 -1.21
CA CYS A 253 -7.24 13.42 -2.12
C CYS A 253 -7.10 12.08 -1.39
N LEU A 254 -6.38 12.06 -0.26
CA LEU A 254 -6.21 10.85 0.55
C LEU A 254 -7.50 10.45 1.26
N SER A 255 -8.29 11.41 1.75
CA SER A 255 -9.59 11.11 2.35
C SER A 255 -10.56 10.55 1.31
N LEU A 256 -10.60 11.13 0.10
CA LEU A 256 -11.41 10.61 -1.00
C LEU A 256 -11.01 9.19 -1.38
N TRP A 257 -9.70 8.94 -1.52
CA TRP A 257 -9.17 7.61 -1.82
C TRP A 257 -9.51 6.60 -0.72
N GLY A 258 -9.30 6.96 0.56
CA GLY A 258 -9.61 6.12 1.71
C GLY A 258 -11.10 5.77 1.81
N ILE A 259 -12.00 6.72 1.54
CA ILE A 259 -13.46 6.47 1.53
C ILE A 259 -13.85 5.50 0.41
N MET A 260 -13.15 5.51 -0.72
CA MET A 260 -13.46 4.63 -1.84
C MET A 260 -12.95 3.21 -1.68
N ILE A 261 -11.92 3.00 -0.85
CA ILE A 261 -11.28 1.69 -0.68
C ILE A 261 -11.83 0.90 0.52
N LEU A 262 -12.37 1.59 1.53
CA LEU A 262 -13.06 1.01 2.70
C LEU A 262 -14.45 0.48 2.33
#